data_AF-X1IUF6-F1
#
_entry.id   AF-X1IUF6-F1
#
_cell.length_a   1.000
_cell.length_b   1.000
_cell.length_c   1.000
_cell.angle_alpha   90.00
_cell.angle_beta   90.00
_cell.angle_gamma   90.00
#
_symmetry.space_group_name_H-M   'P 1'
#
loop_
_entity.id
_entity.type
_entity.pdbx_description
1 polymer ?
#
loop_
_entity_poly.entity_id
_entity_poly.type
_entity_poly.pdbx_seq_one_letter_code
_entity_poly.pdbx_strand_id
1 'polypeptide(L)'
;EGDVSTLETNLAESEATVSTLEGNVSTLETDLAGSEATVSTLEADLGTANSRITDLQGDVSTQRSINSSLSNELKTVKDPRHFASISELVDWLEQDDTDIKYAGESGAQLALILQVRALRDGYLLMTIIFTDGENAGNSAVIADEEWAIDAANDDTFFLQYIKPLPSHPLPLQ
;
A
#
# COMPACT_ATOMS: atom_id res chain seq x y z
N GLU A 1 -63.01 -48.46 59.03
CA GLU A 1 -63.52 -48.07 57.69
C GLU A 1 -63.15 -46.64 57.33
N GLY A 2 -63.39 -45.63 58.18
CA GLY A 2 -63.04 -44.22 57.87
C GLY A 2 -61.55 -43.95 57.58
N ASP A 3 -60.63 -44.58 58.33
CA ASP A 3 -59.18 -44.41 58.13
C ASP A 3 -58.69 -45.00 56.81
N VAL A 4 -59.27 -46.11 56.36
CA VAL A 4 -58.92 -46.78 55.09
C VAL A 4 -59.33 -45.90 53.91
N SER A 5 -60.55 -45.36 53.92
CA SER A 5 -61.04 -44.45 52.88
C SER A 5 -60.21 -43.15 52.79
N THR A 6 -59.73 -42.66 53.93
CA THR A 6 -58.83 -41.50 53.97
C THR A 6 -57.48 -41.81 53.34
N LEU A 7 -56.90 -42.98 53.65
CA LEU A 7 -55.64 -43.43 53.06
C LEU A 7 -55.75 -43.64 51.53
N GLU A 8 -56.86 -44.21 51.05
CA GLU A 8 -57.12 -44.38 49.61
C GLU A 8 -57.19 -43.03 48.88
N THR A 9 -57.84 -42.03 49.47
CA THR A 9 -57.91 -40.68 48.91
C THR A 9 -56.53 -40.03 48.83
N ASN A 10 -55.76 -40.08 49.93
CA ASN A 10 -54.41 -39.53 49.97
C ASN A 10 -53.45 -40.23 48.98
N LEU A 11 -53.62 -41.54 48.79
CA LEU A 11 -52.85 -42.30 47.81
C LEU A 11 -53.15 -41.81 46.40
N ALA A 12 -54.43 -41.68 46.03
CA ALA A 12 -54.83 -41.18 44.71
C ALA A 12 -54.32 -39.75 44.45
N GLU A 13 -54.35 -38.87 45.44
CA GLU A 13 -53.79 -37.51 45.35
C GLU A 13 -52.26 -37.53 45.15
N SER A 14 -51.58 -38.43 45.86
CA SER A 14 -50.13 -38.61 45.71
C SER A 14 -49.76 -39.14 44.32
N GLU A 15 -50.51 -40.12 43.81
CA GLU A 15 -50.34 -40.65 42.45
C GLU A 15 -50.53 -39.58 41.37
N ALA A 16 -51.56 -38.74 41.51
CA ALA A 16 -51.80 -37.62 40.59
C ALA A 16 -50.66 -36.57 40.64
N THR A 17 -50.14 -36.30 41.84
CA THR A 17 -49.00 -35.40 42.03
C THR A 17 -47.73 -35.96 41.38
N VAL A 18 -47.44 -37.25 41.58
CA VAL A 18 -46.30 -37.93 40.96
C VAL A 18 -46.40 -37.87 39.44
N SER A 19 -47.56 -38.19 38.87
CA SER A 19 -47.75 -38.13 37.41
C SER A 19 -47.55 -36.71 36.84
N THR A 20 -47.98 -35.68 37.57
CA THR A 20 -47.73 -34.28 37.18
C THR A 20 -46.24 -33.94 37.22
N LEU A 21 -45.53 -34.37 38.27
CA LEU A 21 -44.09 -34.15 38.39
C LEU A 21 -43.31 -34.86 37.30
N GLU A 22 -43.68 -36.08 36.92
CA GLU A 22 -43.08 -36.82 35.80
C GLU A 22 -43.25 -36.06 34.48
N GLY A 23 -44.43 -35.50 34.23
CA GLY A 23 -44.67 -34.66 33.05
C GLY A 23 -43.81 -33.39 33.03
N ASN A 24 -43.67 -32.72 34.18
CA ASN A 24 -42.81 -31.55 34.32
C ASN A 24 -41.33 -31.90 34.10
N VAL A 25 -40.86 -33.02 34.64
CA VAL A 25 -39.48 -33.51 34.45
C VAL A 25 -39.22 -33.76 32.96
N SER A 26 -40.12 -34.46 32.27
CA SER A 26 -39.98 -34.72 30.83
C SER A 26 -39.94 -33.44 29.99
N THR A 27 -40.70 -32.41 30.38
CA THR A 27 -40.66 -31.09 29.74
C THR A 27 -39.31 -30.42 29.96
N LEU A 28 -38.82 -30.39 31.21
CA LEU A 28 -37.52 -29.81 31.56
C LEU A 28 -36.35 -30.53 30.87
N GLU A 29 -36.40 -31.85 30.71
CA GLU A 29 -35.41 -32.62 29.94
C GLU A 29 -35.38 -32.20 28.47
N THR A 30 -36.55 -31.96 27.88
CA THR A 30 -36.67 -31.48 26.49
C THR A 30 -36.10 -30.07 26.33
N ASP A 31 -36.44 -29.16 27.24
CA ASP A 31 -35.94 -27.78 27.24
C ASP A 31 -34.42 -27.72 27.46
N LEU A 32 -33.90 -28.58 28.34
CA LEU A 32 -32.47 -28.72 28.58
C LEU A 32 -31.73 -29.17 27.31
N ALA A 33 -32.22 -30.22 26.65
CA ALA A 33 -31.63 -30.69 25.39
C ALA A 33 -31.65 -29.61 24.29
N GLY A 34 -32.73 -28.83 24.20
CA GLY A 34 -32.81 -27.68 23.28
C GLY A 34 -31.81 -26.57 23.61
N SER A 35 -31.61 -26.29 24.90
CA SER A 35 -30.63 -25.32 25.37
C SER A 35 -29.19 -25.78 25.08
N GLU A 36 -28.87 -27.06 25.30
CA GLU A 36 -27.58 -27.66 24.98
C GLU A 36 -27.26 -27.57 23.48
N ALA A 37 -28.23 -27.85 22.61
CA ALA A 37 -28.07 -27.71 21.16
C ALA A 37 -27.82 -26.25 20.73
N THR A 38 -28.50 -25.30 21.39
CA THR A 38 -28.29 -23.87 21.15
C THR A 38 -26.90 -23.43 21.57
N VAL A 39 -26.44 -23.87 22.75
CA VAL A 39 -25.08 -23.59 23.24
C VAL A 39 -24.03 -24.14 22.27
N SER A 40 -24.17 -25.39 21.82
CA SER A 40 -23.24 -25.99 20.87
C SER A 40 -23.17 -25.22 19.54
N THR A 41 -24.29 -24.70 19.06
CA THR A 41 -24.33 -23.84 17.86
C THR A 41 -23.58 -22.53 18.09
N LEU A 42 -23.83 -21.86 19.22
CA LEU A 42 -23.16 -20.61 19.58
C LEU A 42 -21.64 -20.78 19.74
N GLU A 43 -21.19 -21.91 20.28
CA GLU A 43 -19.77 -22.25 20.38
C GLU A 43 -19.12 -22.39 19.00
N ALA A 44 -19.80 -23.04 18.05
CA ALA A 44 -19.32 -23.17 16.67
C ALA A 44 -19.26 -21.82 15.94
N ASP A 45 -20.29 -20.99 16.11
CA ASP A 45 -20.34 -19.63 15.54
C ASP A 45 -19.22 -18.76 16.13
N LEU A 46 -18.98 -18.83 17.44
CA LEU A 46 -17.90 -18.12 18.10
C LEU A 46 -16.53 -18.57 17.57
N GLY A 47 -16.32 -19.87 17.37
CA GLY A 47 -15.13 -20.42 16.74
C GLY A 47 -14.90 -19.83 15.33
N THR A 48 -15.95 -19.79 14.51
CA THR A 48 -15.89 -19.21 13.17
C THR A 48 -15.59 -17.71 13.20
N ALA A 49 -16.21 -16.96 14.11
CA ALA A 49 -15.96 -15.54 14.29
C ALA A 49 -14.51 -15.25 14.70
N ASN A 50 -13.94 -16.05 15.62
CA ASN A 50 -12.56 -15.91 16.05
C ASN A 50 -11.55 -16.18 14.92
N SER A 51 -11.80 -17.18 14.08
CA SER A 51 -10.97 -17.43 12.89
C SER A 51 -11.00 -16.24 11.93
N ARG A 52 -12.20 -15.70 11.63
CA ARG A 52 -12.35 -14.52 10.77
C ARG A 52 -11.64 -13.28 11.34
N ILE A 53 -11.69 -13.07 12.65
CA ILE A 53 -10.96 -11.98 13.30
C ILE A 53 -9.45 -12.16 13.12
N THR A 54 -8.95 -13.38 13.27
CA THR A 54 -7.52 -13.70 13.08
C THR A 54 -7.08 -13.41 11.64
N ASP A 55 -7.88 -13.81 10.65
CA ASP A 55 -7.59 -13.54 9.24
C ASP A 55 -7.55 -12.03 8.97
N LEU A 56 -8.57 -11.28 9.45
CA LEU A 56 -8.63 -9.83 9.30
C LEU A 56 -7.45 -9.11 9.97
N GLN A 57 -6.97 -9.61 11.12
CA GLN A 57 -5.77 -9.08 11.77
C GLN A 57 -4.53 -9.27 10.88
N GLY A 58 -4.42 -10.43 10.20
CA GLY A 58 -3.38 -10.70 9.21
C GLY A 58 -3.43 -9.75 8.02
N ASP A 59 -4.62 -9.54 7.45
CA ASP A 59 -4.83 -8.62 6.32
C ASP A 59 -4.44 -7.18 6.69
N VAL A 60 -4.88 -6.70 7.87
CA VAL A 60 -4.53 -5.36 8.36
C VAL A 60 -3.02 -5.20 8.56
N SER A 61 -2.33 -6.22 9.07
CA SER A 61 -0.87 -6.21 9.23
C SER A 61 -0.15 -6.11 7.87
N THR A 62 -0.63 -6.87 6.89
CA THR A 62 -0.12 -6.83 5.51
C THR A 62 -0.32 -5.45 4.90
N GLN A 63 -1.53 -4.89 5.01
CA GLN A 63 -1.83 -3.56 4.47
C GLN A 63 -0.98 -2.45 5.12
N ARG A 64 -0.70 -2.55 6.42
CA ARG A 64 0.21 -1.60 7.10
C ARG A 64 1.62 -1.67 6.54
N SER A 65 2.12 -2.87 6.26
CA SER A 65 3.44 -3.06 5.66
C SER A 65 3.50 -2.48 4.24
N ILE A 66 2.48 -2.73 3.42
CA ILE A 66 2.36 -2.15 2.08
C ILE A 66 2.34 -0.62 2.14
N ASN A 67 1.50 -0.04 2.99
CA ASN A 67 1.40 1.41 3.15
C ASN A 67 2.72 2.03 3.61
N SER A 68 3.49 1.34 4.46
CA SER A 68 4.83 1.78 4.88
C SER A 68 5.81 1.78 3.70
N SER A 69 5.79 0.73 2.86
CA SER A 69 6.62 0.67 1.64
C SER A 69 6.27 1.80 0.67
N LEU A 70 4.99 1.95 0.33
CA LEU A 70 4.52 3.01 -0.58
C LEU A 70 4.86 4.41 -0.04
N SER A 71 4.73 4.64 1.27
CA SER A 71 5.11 5.90 1.90
C SER A 71 6.61 6.18 1.77
N ASN A 72 7.45 5.15 1.88
CA ASN A 72 8.90 5.30 1.69
C ASN A 72 9.26 5.53 0.22
N GLU A 73 8.62 4.83 -0.71
CA GLU A 73 8.76 5.06 -2.16
C GLU A 73 8.32 6.47 -2.55
N LEU A 74 7.21 6.97 -2.00
CA LEU A 74 6.74 8.32 -2.29
C LEU A 74 7.70 9.40 -1.79
N LYS A 75 8.42 9.17 -0.68
CA LYS A 75 9.43 10.11 -0.17
C LYS A 75 10.65 10.25 -1.08
N THR A 76 10.90 9.29 -1.97
CA THR A 76 12.03 9.38 -2.92
C THR A 76 11.63 10.06 -4.22
N VAL A 77 10.32 10.16 -4.53
CA VAL A 77 9.82 10.92 -5.68
C VAL A 77 9.99 12.41 -5.40
N LYS A 78 10.70 13.11 -6.30
CA LYS A 78 10.95 14.55 -6.24
C LYS A 78 10.17 15.26 -7.33
N ASP A 79 9.68 16.46 -7.03
CA ASP A 79 9.17 17.36 -8.06
C ASP A 79 10.34 17.79 -8.96
N PRO A 80 10.31 17.50 -10.27
CA PRO A 80 11.42 17.85 -11.16
C PRO A 80 11.63 19.37 -11.20
N ARG A 81 12.89 19.79 -11.16
CA ARG A 81 13.30 21.21 -11.27
C ARG A 81 14.54 21.37 -12.13
N HIS A 82 14.80 22.59 -12.56
CA HIS A 82 16.09 22.95 -13.17
C HIS A 82 17.24 22.93 -12.15
N PHE A 83 18.47 22.80 -12.64
CA PHE A 83 19.67 22.99 -11.82
C PHE A 83 19.77 24.45 -11.36
N ALA A 84 20.21 24.66 -10.13
CA ALA A 84 20.31 25.97 -9.49
C ALA A 84 21.60 26.72 -9.90
N SER A 85 22.62 25.99 -10.36
CA SER A 85 23.88 26.55 -10.82
C SER A 85 24.62 25.55 -11.73
N ILE A 86 25.58 26.04 -12.51
CA ILE A 86 26.47 25.17 -13.30
C ILE A 86 27.27 24.21 -12.40
N SER A 87 27.64 24.63 -11.18
CA SER A 87 28.32 23.76 -10.21
C SER A 87 27.44 22.57 -9.83
N GLU A 88 26.14 22.79 -9.58
CA GLU A 88 25.22 21.70 -9.24
C GLU A 88 25.05 20.71 -10.41
N LEU A 89 25.01 21.22 -11.65
CA LEU A 89 24.96 20.38 -12.84
C LEU A 89 26.22 19.53 -12.97
N VAL A 90 27.40 20.14 -12.87
CA VAL A 90 28.68 19.43 -12.98
C VAL A 90 28.85 18.43 -11.85
N ASP A 91 28.55 18.79 -10.60
CA ASP A 91 28.62 17.89 -9.45
C ASP A 91 27.68 16.68 -9.61
N TRP A 92 26.51 16.87 -10.25
CA TRP A 92 25.58 15.78 -10.56
C TRP A 92 26.10 14.89 -11.68
N LEU A 93 26.64 15.48 -12.76
CA LEU A 93 27.24 14.74 -13.88
C LEU A 93 28.46 13.93 -13.42
N GLU A 94 29.30 14.44 -12.53
CA GLU A 94 30.43 13.70 -11.95
C GLU A 94 30.02 12.43 -11.18
N GLN A 95 28.77 12.39 -10.70
CA GLN A 95 28.21 11.22 -10.02
C GLN A 95 27.44 10.30 -10.96
N ASP A 96 27.10 10.76 -12.15
CA ASP A 96 26.44 9.96 -13.15
C ASP A 96 27.42 8.94 -13.76
N ASP A 97 26.86 7.82 -14.23
CA ASP A 97 27.63 6.73 -14.85
C ASP A 97 27.01 6.31 -16.19
N THR A 98 26.28 7.20 -16.86
CA THR A 98 25.55 6.86 -18.09
C THR A 98 26.48 6.45 -19.21
N ASP A 99 27.52 7.25 -19.46
CA ASP A 99 28.56 7.01 -20.47
C ASP A 99 29.36 5.72 -20.19
N ILE A 100 29.62 5.39 -18.92
CA ILE A 100 30.34 4.18 -18.50
C ILE A 100 29.45 2.94 -18.60
N LYS A 101 28.25 2.99 -18.03
CA LYS A 101 27.36 1.83 -17.92
C LYS A 101 26.72 1.46 -19.25
N TYR A 102 26.56 2.43 -20.15
CA TYR A 102 25.94 2.27 -21.45
C TYR A 102 26.90 2.59 -22.61
N ALA A 103 28.21 2.42 -22.42
CA ALA A 103 29.26 2.76 -23.39
C ALA A 103 29.12 2.18 -24.82
N GLY A 104 28.23 1.20 -25.03
CA GLY A 104 27.92 0.63 -26.35
C GLY A 104 26.75 1.29 -27.07
N GLU A 105 26.05 2.21 -26.43
CA GLU A 105 24.89 2.90 -26.98
C GLU A 105 25.31 4.13 -27.80
N SER A 106 24.48 4.53 -28.77
CA SER A 106 24.70 5.77 -29.52
C SER A 106 24.53 7.02 -28.64
N GLY A 107 25.09 8.16 -29.06
CA GLY A 107 24.94 9.44 -28.34
C GLY A 107 23.48 9.82 -28.10
N ALA A 108 22.58 9.54 -29.04
CA ALA A 108 21.13 9.78 -28.86
C ALA A 108 20.51 8.89 -27.77
N GLN A 109 20.95 7.63 -27.67
CA GLN A 109 20.50 6.72 -26.62
C GLN A 109 21.06 7.13 -25.26
N LEU A 110 22.34 7.51 -25.18
CA LEU A 110 22.94 8.06 -23.96
C LEU A 110 22.19 9.30 -23.47
N ALA A 111 21.90 10.24 -24.36
CA ALA A 111 21.19 11.47 -24.01
C ALA A 111 19.75 11.24 -23.50
N LEU A 112 19.04 10.22 -24.04
CA LEU A 112 17.73 9.81 -23.54
C LEU A 112 17.84 9.12 -22.17
N ILE A 113 18.86 8.28 -21.97
CA ILE A 113 19.11 7.62 -20.68
C ILE A 113 19.44 8.66 -19.61
N LEU A 114 20.32 9.61 -19.91
CA LEU A 114 20.72 10.69 -19.02
C LEU A 114 19.52 11.56 -18.62
N GLN A 115 18.63 11.89 -19.57
CA GLN A 115 17.37 12.60 -19.28
C GLN A 115 16.51 11.84 -18.26
N VAL A 116 16.32 10.52 -18.43
CA VAL A 116 15.50 9.72 -17.52
C VAL A 116 16.13 9.64 -16.12
N ARG A 117 17.47 9.56 -16.04
CA ARG A 117 18.20 9.55 -14.78
C ARG A 117 18.08 10.88 -14.05
N ALA A 118 18.33 11.98 -14.75
CA ALA A 118 18.12 13.32 -14.23
C ALA A 118 16.70 13.48 -13.66
N LEU A 119 15.67 13.03 -14.41
CA LEU A 119 14.28 13.10 -13.97
C LEU A 119 14.03 12.32 -12.67
N ARG A 120 14.59 11.12 -12.53
CA ARG A 120 14.49 10.30 -11.31
C ARG A 120 15.18 10.95 -10.11
N ASP A 121 16.24 11.70 -10.36
CA ASP A 121 16.97 12.44 -9.34
C ASP A 121 16.34 13.81 -9.01
N GLY A 122 15.26 14.18 -9.70
CA GLY A 122 14.51 15.42 -9.49
C GLY A 122 14.95 16.58 -10.39
N TYR A 123 15.66 16.31 -11.47
CA TYR A 123 16.17 17.30 -12.40
C TYR A 123 15.47 17.25 -13.76
N LEU A 124 15.20 18.44 -14.31
CA LEU A 124 14.78 18.60 -15.71
C LEU A 124 16.02 18.75 -16.57
N LEU A 125 16.29 17.72 -17.37
CA LEU A 125 17.35 17.70 -18.36
C LEU A 125 16.75 17.30 -19.71
N MET A 126 16.71 18.24 -20.65
CA MET A 126 16.07 18.01 -21.96
C MET A 126 17.02 17.22 -22.86
N THR A 127 16.52 16.27 -23.65
CA THR A 127 17.30 15.67 -24.75
C THR A 127 17.18 16.51 -26.01
N ILE A 128 18.30 16.79 -26.66
CA ILE A 128 18.39 17.42 -27.98
C ILE A 128 18.86 16.36 -28.98
N ILE A 129 18.08 16.14 -30.03
CA ILE A 129 18.45 15.25 -31.15
C ILE A 129 18.49 16.11 -32.41
N PHE A 130 19.65 16.17 -33.06
CA PHE A 130 19.81 16.90 -34.31
C PHE A 130 19.28 16.07 -35.48
N THR A 131 18.86 16.76 -36.55
CA THR A 131 18.25 16.12 -37.73
C THR A 131 19.21 15.23 -38.52
N ASP A 132 20.51 15.28 -38.22
CA ASP A 132 21.51 14.36 -38.76
C ASP A 132 21.47 12.97 -38.10
N GLY A 133 20.73 12.81 -36.98
CA GLY A 133 20.51 11.54 -36.29
C GLY A 133 21.75 10.98 -35.58
N GLU A 134 22.90 11.62 -35.72
CA GLU A 134 24.18 11.21 -35.14
C GLU A 134 24.59 12.14 -33.99
N ASN A 135 24.28 13.44 -34.11
CA ASN A 135 24.53 14.39 -33.03
C ASN A 135 23.33 14.43 -32.09
N ALA A 136 23.58 14.15 -30.81
CA ALA A 136 22.61 14.28 -29.76
C ALA A 136 23.31 14.60 -28.44
N GLY A 137 22.59 15.24 -27.55
CA GLY A 137 23.08 15.62 -26.23
C GLY A 137 21.92 16.06 -25.37
N ASN A 138 22.24 16.71 -24.26
CA ASN A 138 21.23 17.26 -23.38
C ASN A 138 21.33 18.77 -23.29
N SER A 139 20.25 19.40 -22.84
CA SER A 139 20.24 20.83 -22.49
C SER A 139 19.70 21.02 -21.08
N ALA A 140 20.42 21.84 -20.32
CA ALA A 140 20.06 22.32 -19.00
C ALA A 140 19.86 23.83 -19.04
N VAL A 141 18.75 24.28 -18.47
CA VAL A 141 18.49 25.71 -18.25
C VAL A 141 18.87 26.06 -16.83
N ILE A 142 19.71 27.08 -16.65
CA ILE A 142 20.21 27.54 -15.36
C ILE A 142 20.06 29.06 -15.33
N ALA A 143 19.13 29.56 -14.50
CA ALA A 143 18.73 30.97 -14.51
C ALA A 143 18.32 31.47 -15.92
N ASP A 144 19.11 32.34 -16.53
CA ASP A 144 18.95 32.88 -17.89
C ASP A 144 19.92 32.26 -18.90
N GLU A 145 20.60 31.17 -18.57
CA GLU A 145 21.57 30.49 -19.42
C GLU A 145 21.07 29.11 -19.86
N GLU A 146 21.39 28.76 -21.09
CA GLU A 146 21.21 27.41 -21.63
C GLU A 146 22.58 26.76 -21.87
N TRP A 147 22.75 25.55 -21.34
CA TRP A 147 23.96 24.76 -21.39
C TRP A 147 23.68 23.44 -22.11
N ALA A 148 24.54 23.07 -23.07
CA ALA A 148 24.56 21.74 -23.68
C ALA A 148 25.43 20.79 -22.84
N ILE A 149 25.06 19.51 -22.86
CA ILE A 149 25.82 18.42 -22.26
C ILE A 149 26.03 17.36 -23.34
N ASP A 150 27.26 16.92 -23.53
CA ASP A 150 27.58 15.73 -24.32
C ASP A 150 27.44 14.49 -23.45
N ALA A 151 26.40 13.69 -23.69
CA ALA A 151 26.09 12.50 -22.89
C ALA A 151 27.12 11.36 -23.05
N ALA A 152 28.10 11.49 -23.95
CA ALA A 152 29.15 10.51 -24.15
C ALA A 152 30.39 10.73 -23.24
N ASN A 153 30.50 11.87 -22.58
CA ASN A 153 31.65 12.23 -21.75
C ASN A 153 31.35 13.26 -20.65
N ASP A 154 30.09 13.67 -20.51
CA ASP A 154 29.59 14.66 -19.55
C ASP A 154 30.18 16.08 -19.70
N ASP A 155 30.81 16.39 -20.85
CA ASP A 155 31.31 17.73 -21.12
C ASP A 155 30.15 18.72 -21.26
N THR A 156 30.31 19.90 -20.66
CA THR A 156 29.31 20.98 -20.67
C THR A 156 29.75 22.16 -21.52
N PHE A 157 28.82 22.73 -22.29
CA PHE A 157 29.09 23.84 -23.21
C PHE A 157 28.01 24.92 -23.07
N PHE A 158 28.41 26.17 -22.85
CA PHE A 158 27.48 27.29 -22.91
C PHE A 158 26.92 27.45 -24.33
N LEU A 159 25.60 27.46 -24.48
CA LEU A 159 24.93 27.66 -25.77
C LEU A 159 24.56 29.13 -25.98
N GLN A 160 23.72 29.65 -25.09
CA GLN A 160 23.11 30.96 -25.27
C GLN A 160 22.46 31.48 -23.98
N TYR A 161 22.16 32.77 -23.98
CA TYR A 161 21.23 33.36 -23.01
C TYR A 161 19.79 33.20 -23.48
N ILE A 162 18.89 32.88 -22.55
CA ILE A 162 17.46 32.73 -22.75
C ILE A 162 16.67 33.53 -21.72
N LYS A 163 15.36 33.66 -21.92
CA LYS A 163 14.49 34.25 -20.89
C LYS A 163 14.44 33.29 -19.69
N PRO A 164 14.64 33.79 -18.44
CA PRO A 164 14.50 32.96 -17.25
C PRO A 164 13.17 32.22 -17.20
N LEU A 165 13.22 30.94 -16.86
CA LEU A 165 12.04 30.13 -16.61
C LEU A 165 11.46 30.44 -15.21
N PRO A 166 10.14 30.20 -14.99
CA PRO A 166 9.54 30.36 -13.67
C PRO A 166 10.23 29.48 -12.62
N SER A 167 10.27 29.97 -11.38
CA SER A 167 10.78 29.18 -10.24
C SER A 167 9.92 27.94 -10.01
N HIS A 168 10.56 26.79 -9.77
CA HIS A 168 9.88 25.57 -9.34
C HIS A 168 9.38 25.66 -7.88
N PRO A 169 8.32 24.92 -7.50
CA PRO A 169 7.48 24.10 -8.38
C PRO A 169 6.68 24.98 -9.34
N LEU A 170 6.54 24.52 -10.60
CA LEU A 170 5.61 25.16 -11.52
C LEU A 170 4.21 25.09 -10.87
N PRO A 171 3.46 26.19 -10.79
CA PRO A 171 2.16 26.17 -10.15
C PRO A 171 1.27 25.13 -10.85
N LEU A 172 0.72 24.20 -10.07
CA LEU A 172 -0.40 23.38 -10.51
C LEU A 172 -1.53 24.36 -10.84
N GLN A 173 -1.98 24.37 -12.09
CA GLN A 173 -3.15 25.16 -12.49
C GLN A 173 -4.41 24.69 -11.75
#